data_AF-A0A0W0R251-F1
#
_entry.id   AF-A0A0W0R251-F1
#
_cell.length_a   1.000
_cell.length_b   1.000
_cell.length_c   1.000
_cell.angle_alpha   90.00
_cell.angle_beta   90.00
_cell.angle_gamma   90.00
#
_symmetry.space_group_name_H-M   'P 1'
#
loop_
_entity.id
_entity.type
_entity.pdbx_description
1 polymer ?
#
loop_
_entity_poly.entity_id
_entity_poly.type
_entity_poly.pdbx_seq_one_letter_code
_entity_poly.pdbx_strand_id
1 'polypeptide(L)'
;MSKSLPFDVVIKMLENLSETPLEMPALIGLETYSEQRVRSRLDSILNSTSDKLFAKLLSFISMNEDDSLAIMQDDTCKNILLTKRPTCLPHWIISLGISQPHVIPFLLKDDEYKNSLSPAEFDYLLENVPGLKEFVMRDNIVPPSDEHESTETSSMCFR
;
A
#
# COMPACT_ATOMS: atom_id res chain seq x y z
N MET A 1 -9.26 5.90 14.52
CA MET A 1 -9.22 4.53 15.07
C MET A 1 -8.36 3.72 14.12
N SER A 2 -7.14 3.37 14.53
CA SER A 2 -6.29 2.46 13.77
C SER A 2 -7.04 1.14 13.62
N LYS A 3 -7.34 0.75 12.37
CA LYS A 3 -7.95 -0.55 12.11
C LYS A 3 -6.80 -1.53 11.91
N SER A 4 -6.59 -2.39 12.90
CA SER A 4 -5.68 -3.51 12.74
C SER A 4 -6.17 -4.40 11.59
N LEU A 5 -5.22 -4.90 10.79
CA LEU A 5 -5.53 -5.88 9.74
C LEU A 5 -6.41 -7.03 10.25
N PRO A 6 -7.49 -7.38 9.53
CA PRO A 6 -8.25 -8.60 9.78
C PRO A 6 -7.33 -9.82 9.76
N PHE A 7 -7.59 -10.78 10.64
CA PHE A 7 -6.67 -11.92 10.83
C PHE A 7 -6.55 -12.81 9.58
N ASP A 8 -7.63 -12.95 8.82
CA ASP A 8 -7.62 -13.65 7.53
C ASP A 8 -6.72 -12.95 6.50
N VAL A 9 -6.73 -11.61 6.45
CA VAL A 9 -5.82 -10.81 5.60
C VAL A 9 -4.37 -11.03 6.02
N VAL A 10 -4.08 -11.06 7.33
CA VAL A 10 -2.73 -11.36 7.85
C VAL A 10 -2.22 -12.71 7.36
N ILE A 11 -3.06 -13.75 7.38
CA ILE A 11 -2.68 -15.10 6.90
C ILE A 11 -2.38 -15.06 5.40
N LYS A 12 -3.28 -14.49 4.59
CA LYS A 12 -3.08 -14.36 3.13
C LYS A 12 -1.79 -13.59 2.79
N MET A 13 -1.52 -12.50 3.52
CA MET A 13 -0.30 -11.71 3.34
C MET A 13 0.95 -12.54 3.67
N LEU A 14 0.93 -13.33 4.75
CA LEU A 14 2.07 -14.18 5.09
C LEU A 14 2.35 -15.23 4.02
N GLU A 15 1.31 -15.87 3.49
CA GLU A 15 1.43 -16.87 2.42
C GLU A 15 2.03 -16.27 1.15
N ASN A 16 1.64 -15.05 0.80
CA ASN A 16 2.12 -14.39 -0.42
C ASN A 16 3.50 -13.73 -0.26
N LEU A 17 3.76 -13.09 0.88
CA LEU A 17 4.97 -12.32 1.10
C LEU A 17 6.16 -13.20 1.50
N SER A 18 5.93 -14.28 2.26
CA SER A 18 7.00 -15.16 2.72
C SER A 18 7.66 -15.92 1.57
N GLU A 19 8.98 -16.07 1.62
CA GLU A 19 9.72 -16.95 0.71
C GLU A 19 9.77 -18.40 1.23
N THR A 20 9.51 -18.57 2.52
CA THR A 20 9.40 -19.87 3.18
C THR A 20 7.94 -20.19 3.41
N PRO A 21 7.46 -21.41 3.12
CA PRO A 21 6.13 -21.82 3.50
C PRO A 21 5.90 -21.56 4.99
N LEU A 22 4.67 -21.18 5.36
CA LEU A 22 4.23 -21.24 6.74
C LEU A 22 4.33 -22.71 7.18
N GLU A 23 5.40 -23.06 7.89
CA GLU A 23 5.45 -24.29 8.67
C GLU A 23 4.39 -24.18 9.77
N MET A 24 3.16 -24.53 9.40
CA MET A 24 2.10 -24.84 10.34
C MET A 24 2.49 -26.17 10.97
N PRO A 25 2.87 -26.21 12.26
CA PRO A 25 3.13 -27.47 12.92
C PRO A 25 1.91 -28.34 12.76
N ALA A 26 2.10 -29.59 12.34
CA ALA A 26 1.05 -30.56 12.17
C ALA A 26 0.18 -30.63 13.44
N LEU A 27 -1.04 -30.10 13.35
CA LEU A 27 -2.27 -30.47 14.05
C LEU A 27 -2.15 -31.11 15.45
N ILE A 28 -1.40 -30.51 16.38
CA ILE A 28 -1.45 -30.85 17.80
C ILE A 28 -1.37 -29.54 18.60
N GLY A 29 -2.53 -28.95 18.92
CA GLY A 29 -2.66 -27.77 19.79
C GLY A 29 -3.27 -26.52 19.14
N LEU A 30 -4.48 -26.64 18.60
CA LEU A 30 -5.15 -25.65 17.75
C LEU A 30 -5.73 -24.42 18.48
N GLU A 31 -5.39 -24.18 19.75
CA GLU A 31 -5.90 -23.01 20.49
C GLU A 31 -4.84 -21.91 20.72
N THR A 32 -3.56 -22.17 20.41
CA THR A 32 -2.44 -21.26 20.74
C THR A 32 -1.32 -21.23 19.70
N TYR A 33 -1.61 -21.48 18.41
CA TYR A 33 -0.79 -20.85 17.36
C TYR A 33 -1.15 -19.37 17.37
N SER A 34 -0.57 -18.63 18.32
CA SER A 34 -1.14 -17.35 18.75
C SER A 34 -1.18 -16.38 17.58
N GLU A 35 -2.35 -15.75 17.38
CA GLU A 35 -2.52 -14.63 16.44
C GLU A 35 -1.37 -13.63 16.58
N GLN A 36 -0.91 -13.41 17.81
CA GLN A 36 0.27 -12.61 18.12
C GLN A 36 1.54 -13.09 17.40
N ARG A 37 1.85 -14.39 17.40
CA ARG A 37 3.04 -14.94 16.72
C ARG A 37 2.94 -14.77 15.21
N VAL A 38 1.75 -14.98 14.66
CA VAL A 38 1.45 -14.79 13.23
C VAL A 38 1.66 -13.33 12.84
N ARG A 39 1.08 -12.39 13.60
CA ARG A 39 1.25 -10.95 13.42
C ARG A 39 2.72 -10.52 13.56
N SER A 40 3.42 -10.97 14.60
CA SER A 40 4.85 -10.66 14.78
C SER A 40 5.72 -11.15 13.62
N ARG A 41 5.36 -12.28 13.00
CA ARG A 41 6.06 -12.76 11.80
C ARG A 41 5.80 -11.86 10.60
N LEU A 42 4.56 -11.42 10.42
CA LEU A 42 4.21 -10.47 9.35
C LEU A 42 4.95 -9.15 9.55
N ASP A 43 4.98 -8.63 10.78
CA ASP A 43 5.71 -7.41 11.13
C ASP A 43 7.20 -7.54 10.80
N SER A 44 7.81 -8.69 11.11
CA SER A 44 9.22 -8.95 10.76
C SER A 44 9.45 -8.94 9.25
N ILE A 45 8.53 -9.49 8.47
CA ILE A 45 8.60 -9.52 7.00
C ILE A 45 8.44 -8.11 6.46
N LEU A 46 7.39 -7.39 6.86
CA LEU A 46 7.09 -6.02 6.46
C LEU A 46 8.19 -5.02 6.85
N ASN A 47 8.88 -5.28 7.96
CA ASN A 47 10.03 -4.47 8.37
C ASN A 47 11.29 -4.77 7.55
N SER A 48 11.40 -5.92 6.90
CA SER A 48 12.50 -6.20 5.97
C SER A 48 12.39 -5.26 4.76
N THR A 49 13.33 -4.33 4.66
CA THR A 49 13.40 -3.35 3.57
C THR A 49 13.94 -4.03 2.31
N SER A 50 13.05 -4.38 1.37
CA SER A 50 13.41 -4.91 0.06
C SER A 50 12.41 -4.47 -1.01
N ASP A 51 12.91 -4.00 -2.15
CA ASP A 51 12.09 -3.65 -3.32
C ASP A 51 11.24 -4.84 -3.80
N LYS A 52 11.77 -6.06 -3.68
CA LYS A 52 11.05 -7.30 -4.00
C LYS A 52 9.83 -7.49 -3.11
N LEU A 53 9.96 -7.20 -1.82
CA LEU A 53 8.85 -7.28 -0.87
C LEU A 53 7.80 -6.21 -1.17
N PHE A 54 8.24 -4.99 -1.48
CA PHE A 54 7.34 -3.92 -1.88
C PHE A 54 6.55 -4.29 -3.15
N ALA A 55 7.22 -4.84 -4.16
CA ALA A 55 6.58 -5.32 -5.39
C ALA A 55 5.56 -6.45 -5.11
N LYS A 56 5.89 -7.41 -4.24
CA LYS A 56 4.95 -8.45 -3.82
C LYS A 56 3.74 -7.88 -3.08
N LEU A 57 3.93 -6.88 -2.22
CA LEU A 57 2.85 -6.20 -1.50
C LEU A 57 1.91 -5.49 -2.48
N LEU A 58 2.45 -4.73 -3.44
CA LEU A 58 1.63 -4.09 -4.48
C LEU A 58 0.89 -5.10 -5.35
N SER A 59 1.54 -6.22 -5.68
CA SER A 59 0.88 -7.32 -6.40
C SER A 59 -0.28 -7.89 -5.59
N PHE A 60 -0.12 -8.05 -4.28
CA PHE A 60 -1.18 -8.57 -3.40
C PHE A 60 -2.38 -7.62 -3.35
N ILE A 61 -2.13 -6.33 -3.13
CA ILE A 61 -3.14 -5.28 -3.15
C ILE A 61 -3.89 -5.35 -4.48
N SER A 62 -3.19 -5.47 -5.61
CA SER A 62 -3.84 -5.51 -6.92
C SER A 62 -4.79 -6.70 -7.17
N MET A 63 -4.85 -7.72 -6.29
CA MET A 63 -5.67 -8.93 -6.51
C MET A 63 -7.10 -8.89 -5.95
N ASN A 64 -7.35 -8.16 -4.86
CA ASN A 64 -8.65 -8.17 -4.18
C ASN A 64 -8.95 -6.81 -3.53
N GLU A 65 -10.15 -6.29 -3.76
CA GLU A 65 -10.59 -4.96 -3.29
C GLU A 65 -10.72 -4.90 -1.75
N ASP A 66 -11.36 -5.88 -1.13
CA ASP A 66 -11.58 -5.88 0.32
C ASP A 66 -10.26 -5.96 1.09
N ASP A 67 -9.37 -6.86 0.64
CA ASP A 67 -8.02 -7.02 1.20
C ASP A 67 -7.20 -5.73 0.98
N SER A 68 -7.35 -5.06 -0.17
CA SER A 68 -6.68 -3.79 -0.47
C SER A 68 -7.09 -2.69 0.50
N LEU A 69 -8.39 -2.50 0.69
CA LEU A 69 -8.91 -1.49 1.59
C LEU A 69 -8.48 -1.75 3.04
N ALA A 70 -8.45 -3.02 3.45
CA ALA A 70 -7.93 -3.39 4.77
C ALA A 70 -6.44 -3.02 4.93
N ILE A 71 -5.61 -3.30 3.92
CA ILE A 71 -4.18 -2.96 3.93
C ILE A 71 -3.95 -1.44 3.94
N MET A 72 -4.71 -0.68 3.16
CA MET A 72 -4.56 0.78 3.11
C MET A 72 -5.05 1.48 4.38
N GLN A 73 -5.89 0.81 5.18
CA GLN A 73 -6.37 1.32 6.47
C GLN A 73 -5.48 0.94 7.66
N ASP A 74 -4.54 0.01 7.47
CA ASP A 74 -3.60 -0.41 8.50
C ASP A 74 -2.39 0.53 8.54
N ASP A 75 -2.11 1.12 9.71
CA ASP A 75 -1.07 2.13 9.87
C ASP A 75 0.33 1.62 9.50
N THR A 76 0.62 0.34 9.81
CA THR A 76 1.93 -0.25 9.51
C THR A 76 2.12 -0.39 8.00
N CYS A 77 1.09 -0.91 7.33
CA CYS A 77 1.09 -1.06 5.88
C CYS A 77 1.11 0.29 5.17
N LYS A 78 0.30 1.25 5.64
CA LYS A 78 0.31 2.62 5.14
C LYS A 78 1.68 3.26 5.23
N ASN A 79 2.34 3.17 6.39
CA ASN A 79 3.68 3.71 6.57
C ASN A 79 4.68 3.09 5.59
N ILE A 80 4.60 1.78 5.33
CA ILE A 80 5.44 1.10 4.34
C ILE A 80 5.16 1.60 2.92
N LEU A 81 3.89 1.74 2.54
CA LEU A 81 3.46 2.21 1.22
C LEU A 81 3.93 3.65 0.94
N LEU A 82 4.00 4.48 1.97
CA LEU A 82 4.45 5.87 1.87
C LEU A 82 5.97 6.01 1.91
N THR A 83 6.64 5.33 2.85
CA THR A 83 8.06 5.60 3.16
C THR A 83 9.05 4.66 2.47
N LYS A 84 8.64 3.45 2.09
CA LYS A 84 9.51 2.44 1.46
C LYS A 84 9.33 2.33 -0.05
N ARG A 85 8.71 3.34 -0.66
CA ARG A 85 8.48 3.40 -2.12
C ARG A 85 9.84 3.39 -2.86
N PRO A 86 10.08 2.47 -3.81
CA PRO A 86 11.23 2.53 -4.69
C PRO A 86 11.20 3.81 -5.52
N THR A 87 12.27 4.61 -5.49
CA THR A 87 12.36 5.89 -6.22
C THR A 87 12.45 5.73 -7.74
N CYS A 88 12.77 4.53 -8.20
CA CYS A 88 12.94 4.19 -9.62
C CYS A 88 11.64 3.79 -10.33
N LEU A 89 10.51 3.72 -9.62
CA LEU A 89 9.21 3.34 -10.18
C LEU A 89 8.24 4.53 -10.19
N PRO A 90 7.34 4.62 -11.18
CA PRO A 90 6.20 5.53 -11.12
C PRO A 90 5.43 5.33 -9.81
N HIS A 91 4.81 6.39 -9.29
CA HIS A 91 4.09 6.32 -8.04
C HIS A 91 3.05 5.19 -8.08
N TRP A 92 3.14 4.26 -7.13
CA TRP A 92 2.34 3.02 -7.13
C TRP A 92 0.82 3.26 -7.17
N ILE A 93 0.33 4.37 -6.60
CA ILE A 93 -1.06 4.83 -6.67
C ILE A 93 -1.51 4.98 -8.13
N ILE A 94 -0.63 5.40 -9.05
CA ILE A 94 -0.93 5.49 -10.48
C ILE A 94 -1.21 4.10 -11.05
N SER A 95 -0.34 3.13 -10.76
CA SER A 95 -0.51 1.74 -11.19
C SER A 95 -1.81 1.15 -10.63
N LEU A 96 -2.17 1.46 -9.39
CA LEU A 96 -3.45 1.07 -8.81
C LEU A 96 -4.64 1.80 -9.43
N GLY A 97 -4.49 3.04 -9.87
CA GLY A 97 -5.57 3.76 -10.54
C GLY A 97 -5.98 3.09 -11.85
N ILE A 98 -5.03 2.42 -12.49
CA ILE A 98 -5.26 1.62 -13.69
C ILE A 98 -5.89 0.26 -13.35
N SER A 99 -5.37 -0.45 -12.34
CA SER A 99 -5.82 -1.81 -12.03
C SER A 99 -7.09 -1.88 -11.16
N GLN A 100 -7.28 -0.90 -10.28
CA GLN A 100 -8.35 -0.81 -9.29
C GLN A 100 -8.83 0.65 -9.10
N PRO A 101 -9.48 1.25 -10.11
CA PRO A 101 -9.86 2.67 -10.08
C PRO A 101 -10.78 3.06 -8.91
N HIS A 102 -11.57 2.11 -8.39
CA HIS A 102 -12.50 2.32 -7.27
C HIS A 102 -11.79 2.59 -5.94
N VAL A 103 -10.52 2.21 -5.80
CA VAL A 103 -9.73 2.44 -4.58
C VAL A 103 -9.15 3.86 -4.53
N ILE A 104 -8.97 4.52 -5.67
CA ILE A 104 -8.39 5.87 -5.73
C ILE A 104 -9.21 6.90 -4.95
N PRO A 105 -10.56 6.95 -5.06
CA PRO A 105 -11.37 7.81 -4.20
C PRO A 105 -11.13 7.61 -2.70
N PHE A 106 -10.84 6.38 -2.27
CA PHE A 106 -10.51 6.11 -0.87
C PHE A 106 -9.15 6.71 -0.49
N LEU A 107 -8.13 6.49 -1.32
CA LEU A 107 -6.79 7.04 -1.11
C LEU A 107 -6.77 8.57 -1.09
N LEU A 108 -7.50 9.23 -1.98
CA LEU A 108 -7.51 10.70 -2.06
C LEU A 108 -8.23 11.39 -0.89
N LYS A 109 -9.04 10.66 -0.11
CA LYS A 109 -9.64 11.20 1.13
C LYS A 109 -8.66 11.25 2.29
N ASP A 110 -7.57 10.52 2.19
CA ASP A 110 -6.52 10.49 3.19
C ASP A 110 -5.40 11.43 2.75
N ASP A 111 -5.16 12.47 3.55
CA ASP A 111 -4.19 13.50 3.20
C ASP A 111 -2.76 12.96 3.06
N GLU A 112 -2.36 11.90 3.78
CA GLU A 112 -1.01 11.37 3.66
C GLU A 112 -0.79 10.66 2.31
N TYR A 113 -1.81 9.92 1.83
CA TYR A 113 -1.76 9.32 0.49
C TYR A 113 -1.90 10.35 -0.62
N LYS A 114 -2.79 11.32 -0.45
CA LYS A 114 -2.99 12.38 -1.42
C LYS A 114 -1.74 13.25 -1.57
N ASN A 115 -1.12 13.63 -0.44
CA ASN A 115 0.06 14.48 -0.44
C ASN A 115 1.35 13.71 -0.76
N SER A 116 1.31 12.38 -0.88
CA SER A 116 2.45 11.62 -1.41
C SER A 116 2.57 11.72 -2.94
N LEU A 117 1.48 12.11 -3.62
CA LEU A 117 1.45 12.41 -5.04
C LEU A 117 2.00 13.82 -5.29
N SER A 118 2.78 13.97 -6.35
CA SER A 118 3.03 15.30 -6.92
C SER A 118 1.78 15.82 -7.65
N PRO A 119 1.67 17.15 -7.88
CA PRO A 119 0.54 17.70 -8.63
C PRO A 119 0.38 17.10 -10.03
N ALA A 120 1.49 16.85 -10.73
CA ALA A 120 1.46 16.20 -12.04
C ALA A 120 0.90 14.76 -11.99
N GLU A 121 1.23 14.00 -10.95
CA GLU A 121 0.71 12.64 -10.77
C GLU A 121 -0.78 12.66 -10.37
N PHE A 122 -1.18 13.65 -9.57
CA PHE A 122 -2.58 13.87 -9.23
C PHE A 122 -3.40 14.22 -10.48
N ASP A 123 -2.93 15.15 -11.31
CA ASP A 123 -3.58 15.51 -12.56
C ASP A 123 -3.66 14.33 -13.53
N TYR A 124 -2.59 13.52 -13.62
CA TYR A 124 -2.60 12.29 -14.41
C TYR A 124 -3.72 11.34 -13.97
N LEU A 125 -3.94 11.16 -12.66
CA LEU A 125 -5.04 10.35 -12.15
C LEU A 125 -6.39 10.94 -12.55
N LEU A 126 -6.58 12.26 -12.50
CA LEU A 126 -7.85 12.90 -12.89
C LEU A 126 -8.19 12.69 -14.37
N GLU A 127 -7.17 12.63 -15.24
CA GLU A 127 -7.35 12.41 -16.67
C GLU A 127 -7.60 10.94 -17.02
N ASN A 128 -7.04 10.01 -16.24
CA ASN A 128 -6.99 8.59 -16.61
C ASN A 128 -7.92 7.69 -15.77
N VAL A 129 -8.41 8.14 -14.61
CA VAL A 129 -9.32 7.38 -13.74
C VAL A 129 -10.76 7.87 -13.95
N PRO A 130 -11.66 7.04 -14.53
CA PRO A 130 -13.04 7.45 -14.81
C PRO A 130 -13.80 7.87 -13.55
N GLY A 131 -14.51 9.00 -13.63
CA GLY A 131 -15.34 9.51 -12.53
C GLY A 131 -14.56 10.18 -11.39
N LEU A 132 -13.23 10.18 -11.44
CA LEU A 132 -12.40 10.72 -10.37
C LEU A 132 -12.49 12.25 -10.28
N LYS A 133 -12.58 12.92 -11.43
CA LYS A 133 -12.71 14.39 -11.49
C LYS A 133 -14.01 14.85 -10.85
N GLU A 134 -15.13 14.19 -11.16
CA GLU A 134 -16.43 14.46 -10.55
C GLU A 134 -16.40 14.19 -9.05
N PHE A 135 -15.73 13.11 -8.63
CA PHE A 135 -15.53 12.78 -7.22
C PHE A 135 -14.75 13.88 -6.48
N VAL A 136 -13.62 14.33 -7.03
CA VAL A 136 -12.78 15.38 -6.43
C VAL A 136 -13.55 16.69 -6.27
N MET A 137 -14.32 17.09 -7.28
CA MET A 137 -15.18 18.28 -7.21
C MET A 137 -16.28 18.12 -6.16
N ARG A 138 -16.95 16.97 -6.11
CA ARG A 138 -18.05 16.71 -5.19
C ARG A 138 -17.60 16.68 -3.72
N ASP A 139 -16.47 16.03 -3.45
CA ASP A 139 -15.96 15.84 -2.09
C ASP A 139 -14.99 16.97 -1.67
N ASN A 140 -14.82 18.01 -2.51
CA ASN A 140 -13.93 19.16 -2.29
C ASN A 140 -12.49 18.75 -1.93
N ILE A 141 -11.94 17.75 -2.63
CA ILE A 141 -10.57 17.29 -2.41
C ILE A 141 -9.60 18.35 -2.94
N VAL A 142 -8.80 18.91 -2.04
CA VAL A 142 -7.75 19.89 -2.38
C VAL A 142 -6.55 19.15 -2.99
N PRO A 143 -6.07 19.54 -4.19
CA PRO A 143 -4.88 18.95 -4.79
C PRO A 143 -3.65 19.01 -3.87
N PRO A 144 -2.66 18.12 -4.05
CA PRO A 144 -1.39 18.24 -3.33
C PRO A 144 -0.70 19.58 -3.68
N SER A 145 -0.04 20.20 -2.70
CA SER A 145 0.74 21.42 -2.89
C SER A 145 2.18 21.10 -3.32
N ASP A 146 2.83 22.00 -4.05
CA ASP A 146 4.24 21.89 -4.49
C ASP A 146 5.30 21.92 -3.35
N GLU A 147 4.92 21.72 -2.09
CA GLU A 147 5.80 21.91 -0.92
C GLU A 147 6.91 20.84 -0.76
N HIS A 148 7.12 19.98 -1.76
CA HIS A 148 8.19 18.97 -1.79
C HIS A 148 9.15 19.09 -2.99
N GLU A 149 9.31 20.27 -3.57
CA GLU A 149 10.52 20.60 -4.32
C GLU A 149 11.55 21.28 -3.42
N SER A 150 12.21 20.54 -2.54
CA SER A 150 13.53 20.90 -2.04
C SER A 150 14.20 19.69 -1.41
N THR A 151 15.45 19.45 -1.85
CA THR A 151 16.41 18.46 -1.35
C THR A 151 16.07 16.99 -1.58
N GLU A 152 16.43 16.47 -2.75
CA GLU A 152 17.60 15.59 -2.81
C GLU A 152 18.19 15.54 -4.23
N THR A 153 19.49 15.80 -4.29
CA THR A 153 20.30 15.82 -5.49
C THR A 153 20.29 14.46 -6.19
N SER A 154 19.89 14.49 -7.46
CA SER A 154 20.31 13.62 -8.55
C SER A 154 21.42 12.61 -8.18
N SER A 155 21.02 11.36 -7.95
CA SER A 155 21.90 10.22 -8.15
C SER A 155 21.32 9.41 -9.30
N MET A 156 21.99 9.52 -10.45
CA MET A 156 21.70 8.77 -11.66
C MET A 156 21.73 7.26 -11.35
N CYS A 157 20.60 6.57 -11.52
CA CYS A 157 20.63 5.14 -11.75
C CYS A 157 20.80 4.88 -13.25
N PHE A 158 22.06 4.81 -13.68
CA PHE A 158 22.45 4.00 -14.83
C PHE A 158 22.48 2.53 -14.40
N ARG A 159 21.72 1.68 -15.09
CA ARG A 159 22.18 0.40 -15.67
C ARG A 159 21.06 -0.26 -16.46
#